data_AF-A0AA35SRY2-F1
#
_entry.id   AF-A0AA35SRY2-F1
#
_cell.length_a   1.000
_cell.length_b   1.000
_cell.length_c   1.000
_cell.angle_alpha   90.00
_cell.angle_beta   90.00
_cell.angle_gamma   90.00
#
_symmetry.space_group_name_H-M   'P 1'
#
loop_
_entity.id
_entity.type
_entity.pdbx_description
1 polymer ?
#
loop_
_entity_poly.entity_id
_entity_poly.type
_entity_poly.pdbx_seq_one_letter_code
_entity_poly.pdbx_strand_id
1 'polypeptide(L)'
;MLNASLPAIQASATQLQLEPHSDVAKKNAVFYRQQHGVTRKDFIPREDVQPLIESMDLEHSFMHVLDELSGHLEQFGEERQGGEEGQDDAELLDNDFFAYPPANMPQTGELEWQEWSKPEIVRFTTDPDRMLADNVLSQDQCDKLLELAKHCKEGDGYQRKAPHTYNELFEGLNILDAAKKSQEGEVVPELSQLYVNASRRSRDAIAKEFNLQTPLYFSYTHLVCRTAKDGMPHPPLSVHCLDD
;
A
#
# COMPACT_ATOMS: atom_id res chain seq x y z
N MET A 1 9.76 40.17 -13.94
CA MET A 1 8.72 39.25 -13.46
C MET A 1 9.13 37.85 -13.90
N LEU A 2 9.27 36.90 -12.98
CA LEU A 2 9.59 35.52 -13.32
C LEU A 2 8.31 34.87 -13.88
N ASN A 3 8.27 34.57 -15.18
CA ASN A 3 7.19 33.76 -15.74
C ASN A 3 7.30 32.35 -15.15
N ALA A 4 6.18 31.83 -14.64
CA ALA A 4 6.13 30.45 -14.21
C ALA A 4 6.38 29.51 -15.39
N SER A 5 7.31 28.57 -15.21
CA SER A 5 7.53 27.53 -16.22
C SER A 5 6.46 26.45 -16.07
N LEU A 6 5.96 25.93 -17.19
CA LEU A 6 5.00 24.81 -17.19
C LEU A 6 5.43 23.64 -16.29
N PRO A 7 6.72 23.21 -16.25
CA PRO A 7 7.17 22.16 -15.34
C PRO A 7 6.92 22.46 -13.85
N ALA A 8 7.03 23.72 -13.42
CA ALA A 8 6.82 24.10 -12.03
C ALA A 8 5.32 24.05 -11.64
N ILE A 9 4.45 24.38 -12.60
CA ILE A 9 2.99 24.29 -12.45
C ILE A 9 2.58 22.81 -12.37
N GLN A 10 3.08 21.99 -13.29
CA GLN A 10 2.82 20.55 -13.31
C GLN A 10 3.36 19.85 -12.05
N ALA A 11 4.54 20.24 -11.55
CA ALA A 11 5.07 19.70 -10.29
C ALA A 11 4.17 20.04 -9.09
N SER A 12 3.58 21.23 -9.07
CA SER A 12 2.63 21.62 -8.01
C SER A 12 1.31 20.86 -8.13
N ALA A 13 0.85 20.60 -9.36
CA ALA A 13 -0.32 19.75 -9.60
C ALA A 13 -0.06 18.30 -9.15
N THR A 14 1.08 17.71 -9.52
CA THR A 14 1.52 16.39 -9.05
C THR A 14 1.58 16.33 -7.53
N GLN A 15 2.20 17.31 -6.87
CA GLN A 15 2.29 17.31 -5.41
C GLN A 15 0.91 17.44 -4.76
N LEU A 16 -0.01 18.25 -5.30
CA LEU A 16 -1.37 18.35 -4.75
C LEU A 16 -2.17 17.05 -4.90
N GLN A 17 -1.89 16.26 -5.93
CA GLN A 17 -2.55 14.96 -6.09
C GLN A 17 -1.98 13.90 -5.14
N LEU A 18 -0.66 13.88 -4.95
CA LEU A 18 -0.01 12.95 -4.02
C LEU A 18 -0.17 13.37 -2.55
N GLU A 19 -0.19 14.67 -2.28
CA GLU A 19 -0.27 15.28 -0.95
C GLU A 19 -1.31 16.42 -0.93
N PRO A 20 -2.62 16.11 -0.91
CA PRO A 20 -3.69 17.13 -0.94
C PRO A 20 -3.62 18.15 0.20
N HIS A 21 -2.92 17.82 1.29
CA HIS A 21 -2.75 18.68 2.46
C HIS A 21 -1.47 19.55 2.42
N SER A 22 -0.62 19.43 1.40
CA SER A 22 0.64 20.19 1.33
C SER A 22 0.38 21.69 1.24
N ASP A 23 0.66 22.42 2.34
CA ASP A 23 0.55 23.88 2.39
C ASP A 23 1.45 24.56 1.36
N VAL A 24 2.61 23.98 1.09
CA VAL A 24 3.55 24.47 0.08
C VAL A 24 2.94 24.33 -1.31
N ALA A 25 2.39 23.16 -1.64
CA ALA A 25 1.79 22.92 -2.94
C ALA A 25 0.54 23.78 -3.16
N LYS A 26 -0.28 23.99 -2.13
CA LYS A 26 -1.43 24.92 -2.16
C LYS A 26 -0.99 26.35 -2.44
N LYS A 27 0.02 26.86 -1.72
CA LYS A 27 0.56 28.21 -1.93
C LYS A 27 1.15 28.38 -3.33
N ASN A 28 1.90 27.38 -3.81
CA ASN A 28 2.47 27.37 -5.15
C ASN A 28 1.37 27.40 -6.22
N ALA A 29 0.32 26.58 -6.07
CA ALA A 29 -0.79 26.57 -7.00
C ALA A 29 -1.52 27.92 -7.06
N VAL A 30 -1.75 28.57 -5.91
CA VAL A 30 -2.32 29.93 -5.87
C VAL A 30 -1.41 30.93 -6.58
N PHE A 31 -0.10 30.89 -6.31
CA PHE A 31 0.88 31.78 -6.94
C PHE A 31 0.90 31.62 -8.47
N TYR A 32 0.89 30.38 -8.98
CA TYR A 32 0.94 30.11 -10.42
C TYR A 32 -0.35 30.48 -11.15
N ARG A 33 -1.52 30.31 -10.53
CA ARG A 33 -2.81 30.75 -11.10
C ARG A 33 -2.89 32.25 -11.36
N GLN A 34 -2.11 33.05 -10.62
CA GLN A 34 -2.06 34.51 -10.77
C GLN A 34 -1.10 34.97 -11.87
N GLN A 35 -0.33 34.05 -12.47
CA GLN A 35 0.64 34.40 -13.52
C GLN A 35 -0.05 34.57 -14.87
N HIS A 36 0.42 35.55 -15.64
CA HIS A 36 -0.13 35.87 -16.95
C HIS A 36 0.07 34.68 -17.93
N GLY A 37 -1.02 34.22 -18.54
CA GLY A 37 -1.00 33.13 -19.53
C GLY A 37 -1.14 31.73 -18.96
N VAL A 38 -1.24 31.57 -17.63
CA VAL A 38 -1.52 30.28 -16.99
C VAL A 38 -3.02 30.02 -16.98
N THR A 39 -3.40 28.80 -17.35
CA THR A 39 -4.78 28.33 -17.44
C THR A 39 -4.98 27.06 -16.61
N ARG A 40 -6.24 26.63 -16.44
CA ARG A 40 -6.56 25.35 -15.78
C ARG A 40 -5.90 24.15 -16.47
N LYS A 41 -5.64 24.23 -17.78
CA LYS A 41 -5.02 23.15 -18.56
C LYS A 41 -3.54 22.95 -18.24
N ASP A 42 -2.89 23.93 -17.62
CA ASP A 42 -1.49 23.82 -17.22
C ASP A 42 -1.32 23.11 -15.86
N PHE A 43 -2.42 22.94 -15.10
CA PHE A 43 -2.47 22.22 -13.83
C PHE A 43 -2.80 20.74 -14.03
N ILE A 44 -2.03 20.08 -14.88
CA ILE A 44 -2.08 18.63 -15.06
C ILE A 44 -0.81 18.05 -14.41
N PRO A 45 -0.89 16.92 -13.69
CA PRO A 45 0.30 16.24 -13.18
C PRO A 45 1.28 15.93 -14.31
N ARG A 46 2.57 15.84 -13.99
CA ARG A 46 3.58 15.48 -14.97
C ARG A 46 3.27 14.11 -15.59
N GLU A 47 3.45 14.01 -16.91
CA GLU A 47 3.17 12.81 -17.69
C GLU A 47 3.96 11.58 -17.21
N ASP A 48 5.21 11.76 -16.78
CA ASP A 48 6.07 10.69 -16.24
C ASP A 48 5.54 10.07 -14.94
N VAL A 49 4.67 10.78 -14.22
CA VAL A 49 4.12 10.36 -12.93
C VAL A 49 2.70 9.82 -13.06
N GLN A 50 2.01 10.05 -14.19
CA GLN A 50 0.63 9.59 -14.38
C GLN A 50 0.44 8.08 -14.18
N PRO A 51 1.30 7.18 -14.70
CA PRO A 51 1.13 5.75 -14.47
C PRO A 51 1.22 5.36 -12.99
N LEU A 52 2.04 6.08 -12.22
CA LEU A 52 2.15 5.87 -10.78
C LEU A 52 0.88 6.32 -10.05
N ILE A 53 0.35 7.48 -10.41
CA ILE A 53 -0.90 8.02 -9.85
C ILE A 53 -2.06 7.07 -10.14
N GLU A 54 -2.20 6.61 -11.39
CA GLU A 54 -3.23 5.64 -11.78
C GLU A 54 -3.11 4.33 -10.97
N SER A 55 -1.90 3.83 -10.76
CA SER A 55 -1.64 2.66 -9.92
C SER A 55 -2.06 2.90 -8.46
N MET A 56 -1.73 4.06 -7.90
CA MET A 56 -2.09 4.43 -6.54
C MET A 56 -3.61 4.58 -6.36
N ASP A 57 -4.29 5.22 -7.32
CA ASP A 57 -5.75 5.38 -7.30
C ASP A 57 -6.45 4.02 -7.39
N LEU A 58 -5.93 3.11 -8.22
CA LEU A 58 -6.42 1.75 -8.33
C LEU A 58 -6.22 0.98 -7.02
N GLU A 59 -5.00 1.01 -6.47
CA GLU A 59 -4.70 0.43 -5.15
C GLU A 59 -5.65 0.97 -4.08
N HIS A 60 -5.86 2.28 -4.02
CA HIS A 60 -6.76 2.90 -3.05
C HIS A 60 -8.21 2.44 -3.21
N SER A 61 -8.71 2.37 -4.44
CA SER A 61 -10.05 1.86 -4.75
C SER A 61 -10.22 0.41 -4.30
N PHE A 62 -9.26 -0.45 -4.64
CA PHE A 62 -9.26 -1.85 -4.20
C PHE A 62 -9.17 -2.00 -2.69
N MET A 63 -8.39 -1.15 -2.02
CA MET A 63 -8.30 -1.14 -0.57
C MET A 63 -9.62 -0.76 0.10
N HIS A 64 -10.39 0.16 -0.48
CA HIS A 64 -11.73 0.50 0.03
C HIS A 64 -12.70 -0.67 -0.12
N VAL A 65 -12.71 -1.32 -1.30
CA VAL A 65 -13.51 -2.53 -1.53
C VAL A 65 -13.11 -3.65 -0.56
N LEU A 66 -11.82 -3.79 -0.29
CA LEU A 66 -11.31 -4.80 0.62
C LEU A 66 -11.79 -4.58 2.06
N ASP A 67 -11.78 -3.33 2.52
CA ASP A 67 -12.31 -2.93 3.83
C ASP A 67 -13.81 -3.22 3.94
N GLU A 68 -14.57 -2.88 2.88
CA GLU A 68 -16.00 -3.19 2.78
C GLU A 68 -16.27 -4.71 2.83
N LEU A 69 -15.55 -5.49 2.02
CA LEU A 69 -15.69 -6.96 1.99
C LEU A 69 -15.32 -7.60 3.34
N SER A 70 -14.27 -7.11 3.98
CA SER A 70 -13.83 -7.60 5.29
C SER A 70 -14.83 -7.22 6.40
N GLY A 71 -15.35 -5.99 6.39
CA GLY A 71 -16.35 -5.53 7.35
C GLY A 71 -17.70 -6.24 7.20
N HIS A 72 -18.09 -6.63 5.98
CA HIS A 72 -19.27 -7.46 5.77
C HIS A 72 -19.09 -8.88 6.35
N LEU A 73 -17.88 -9.45 6.31
CA LEU A 73 -17.58 -10.77 6.90
C LEU A 73 -17.67 -10.76 8.43
N GLU A 74 -17.33 -9.66 9.08
CA GLU A 74 -17.58 -9.47 10.52
C GLU A 74 -19.08 -9.35 10.84
N GLN A 75 -19.89 -8.79 9.94
CA GLN A 75 -21.34 -8.66 10.10
C GLN A 75 -22.11 -9.96 9.82
N PHE A 76 -21.53 -10.93 9.10
CA PHE A 76 -22.14 -12.26 8.91
C PHE A 76 -22.17 -13.12 10.19
N GLY A 77 -21.65 -12.61 11.32
CA GLY A 77 -21.90 -13.14 12.66
C GLY A 77 -23.28 -12.80 13.27
N GLU A 78 -24.06 -11.89 12.66
CA GLU A 78 -25.40 -11.52 13.12
C GLU A 78 -26.43 -11.55 11.97
N GLU A 79 -27.63 -12.09 12.23
CA GLU A 79 -28.65 -12.40 11.23
C GLU A 79 -29.31 -11.17 10.55
N ARG A 80 -29.34 -11.18 9.21
CA ARG A 80 -30.29 -10.61 8.21
C ARG A 80 -31.16 -9.39 8.54
N GLN A 81 -31.25 -8.44 7.57
CA GLN A 81 -32.45 -8.17 6.75
C GLN A 81 -32.19 -7.10 5.66
N GLY A 82 -32.94 -7.17 4.55
CA GLY A 82 -32.61 -6.49 3.28
C GLY A 82 -33.30 -5.16 2.96
N GLY A 83 -33.11 -4.74 1.71
CA GLY A 83 -33.64 -3.55 1.04
C GLY A 83 -32.52 -2.54 0.73
N GLU A 84 -32.48 -1.78 -0.35
CA GLU A 84 -33.32 -1.58 -1.55
C GLU A 84 -32.42 -0.91 -2.61
N GLU A 85 -32.70 -1.12 -3.89
CA GLU A 85 -32.00 -0.49 -5.03
C GLU A 85 -32.44 0.97 -5.24
N GLY A 86 -31.44 1.82 -5.54
CA GLY A 86 -31.56 2.89 -6.54
C GLY A 86 -31.39 4.32 -6.03
N GLN A 87 -30.50 5.10 -6.67
CA GLN A 87 -30.86 6.30 -7.44
C GLN A 87 -29.66 6.92 -8.19
N ASP A 88 -29.95 7.39 -9.41
CA ASP A 88 -29.10 8.19 -10.29
C ASP A 88 -28.74 9.54 -9.67
N ASP A 89 -27.45 9.90 -9.65
CA ASP A 89 -26.99 11.27 -9.34
C ASP A 89 -26.06 11.79 -10.45
N ALA A 90 -26.67 12.21 -11.55
CA ALA A 90 -26.05 13.04 -12.56
C ALA A 90 -26.02 14.51 -12.09
N GLU A 91 -25.16 14.83 -11.10
CA GLU A 91 -24.86 16.22 -10.71
C GLU A 91 -23.54 16.35 -9.92
N LEU A 92 -22.44 15.79 -10.45
CA LEU A 92 -21.10 15.88 -9.87
C LEU A 92 -20.18 16.75 -10.73
N LEU A 93 -20.43 18.06 -10.76
CA LEU A 93 -19.54 19.04 -11.41
C LEU A 93 -19.57 20.38 -10.66
N ASP A 94 -18.71 20.49 -9.63
CA ASP A 94 -17.82 21.64 -9.37
C ASP A 94 -17.19 21.61 -7.96
N ASN A 95 -17.65 20.71 -7.07
CA ASN A 95 -17.05 20.49 -5.75
C ASN A 95 -15.95 19.41 -5.71
N ASP A 96 -15.80 18.60 -6.77
CA ASP A 96 -14.95 17.39 -6.77
C ASP A 96 -13.45 17.62 -6.95
N PHE A 97 -13.00 18.86 -7.13
CA PHE A 97 -11.56 19.12 -7.22
C PHE A 97 -10.84 19.04 -5.85
N PHE A 98 -11.61 19.15 -4.76
CA PHE A 98 -11.12 19.01 -3.38
C PHE A 98 -12.01 18.07 -2.53
N ALA A 99 -13.05 17.48 -3.13
CA ALA A 99 -13.97 16.56 -2.46
C ALA A 99 -13.68 15.08 -2.75
N TYR A 100 -12.43 14.74 -3.07
CA TYR A 100 -11.99 13.46 -2.56
C TYR A 100 -12.15 13.56 -1.04
N PRO A 101 -12.91 12.66 -0.39
CA PRO A 101 -12.88 12.63 1.05
C PRO A 101 -11.39 12.60 1.40
N PRO A 102 -10.97 13.34 2.43
CA PRO A 102 -9.61 13.14 2.89
C PRO A 102 -9.49 11.62 3.01
N ALA A 103 -8.46 11.06 2.39
CA ALA A 103 -7.72 10.14 3.21
C ALA A 103 -7.42 10.98 4.47
N ASN A 104 -8.34 10.95 5.44
CA ASN A 104 -7.97 10.41 6.71
C ASN A 104 -7.19 9.14 6.31
N MET A 105 -5.89 9.31 5.98
CA MET A 105 -4.89 8.42 6.52
C MET A 105 -5.40 8.30 7.94
N PRO A 106 -5.98 7.15 8.33
CA PRO A 106 -6.56 7.03 9.66
C PRO A 106 -5.50 7.61 10.57
N GLN A 107 -5.81 8.72 11.25
CA GLN A 107 -4.86 9.74 11.74
C GLN A 107 -3.83 9.11 12.66
N THR A 108 -2.85 8.37 12.13
CA THR A 108 -2.27 7.25 12.89
C THR A 108 -3.31 6.69 13.84
N GLY A 109 -4.54 6.42 13.34
CA GLY A 109 -5.70 6.24 14.21
C GLY A 109 -5.25 5.17 15.14
N GLU A 110 -5.00 5.54 16.41
CA GLU A 110 -4.06 4.84 17.29
C GLU A 110 -4.38 3.39 17.06
N LEU A 111 -3.53 2.67 16.33
CA LEU A 111 -3.79 1.28 16.01
C LEU A 111 -3.60 0.68 17.39
N GLU A 112 -4.72 0.61 18.11
CA GLU A 112 -4.71 0.49 19.54
C GLU A 112 -3.97 -0.81 19.73
N TRP A 113 -2.79 -0.75 20.35
CA TRP A 113 -1.91 -1.90 20.47
C TRP A 113 -2.55 -3.06 21.25
N GLN A 114 -3.82 -2.93 21.62
CA GLN A 114 -4.62 -3.87 22.36
C GLN A 114 -4.85 -5.18 21.61
N GLU A 115 -4.95 -5.20 20.28
CA GLU A 115 -5.21 -6.47 19.56
C GLU A 115 -3.94 -7.22 19.14
N TRP A 116 -2.81 -6.52 18.91
CA TRP A 116 -1.61 -7.14 18.31
C TRP A 116 -0.38 -6.95 19.19
N SER A 117 0.29 -8.05 19.57
CA SER A 117 1.45 -8.11 20.47
C SER A 117 2.59 -7.16 20.08
N LYS A 118 3.09 -6.34 21.01
CA LYS A 118 4.22 -5.42 20.78
C LYS A 118 5.43 -6.19 20.19
N PRO A 119 6.00 -5.75 19.04
CA PRO A 119 7.18 -6.40 18.48
C PRO A 119 8.37 -6.33 19.43
N GLU A 120 9.12 -7.42 19.49
CA GLU A 120 10.40 -7.50 20.19
C GLU A 120 11.51 -7.07 19.24
N ILE A 121 12.20 -5.97 19.56
CA ILE A 121 13.22 -5.41 18.68
C ILE A 121 14.61 -5.77 19.19
N VAL A 122 15.41 -6.38 18.32
CA VAL A 122 16.83 -6.68 18.54
C VAL A 122 17.67 -5.78 17.64
N ARG A 123 18.54 -4.99 18.27
CA ARG A 123 19.50 -4.10 17.57
C ARG A 123 20.81 -4.81 17.30
N PHE A 124 21.34 -4.68 16.09
CA PHE A 124 22.67 -5.15 15.76
C PHE A 124 23.71 -4.10 16.18
N THR A 125 24.55 -4.41 17.17
CA THR A 125 25.57 -3.47 17.66
C THR A 125 26.66 -3.19 16.64
N THR A 126 26.85 -4.07 15.66
CA THR A 126 27.85 -3.96 14.59
C THR A 126 27.31 -3.27 13.34
N ASP A 127 25.99 -3.09 13.24
CA ASP A 127 25.34 -2.48 12.09
C ASP A 127 24.13 -1.66 12.57
N PRO A 128 24.34 -0.39 12.93
CA PRO A 128 23.33 0.44 13.57
C PRO A 128 22.15 0.77 12.65
N ASP A 129 22.28 0.54 11.34
CA ASP A 129 21.23 0.76 10.34
C ASP A 129 20.36 -0.50 10.14
N ARG A 130 20.60 -1.55 10.93
CA ARG A 130 19.82 -2.80 10.89
C ARG A 130 19.11 -3.06 12.20
N MET A 131 17.90 -3.57 12.07
CA MET A 131 17.10 -4.10 13.17
C MET A 131 16.56 -5.48 12.79
N LEU A 132 16.36 -6.31 13.80
CA LEU A 132 15.51 -7.50 13.73
C LEU A 132 14.27 -7.21 14.58
N ALA A 133 13.09 -7.43 14.02
CA ALA A 133 11.83 -7.33 14.74
C ALA A 133 11.18 -8.71 14.79
N ASP A 134 11.09 -9.27 15.99
CA ASP A 134 10.37 -10.51 16.26
C ASP A 134 8.97 -10.19 16.80
N ASN A 135 8.04 -11.15 16.72
CA ASN A 135 6.65 -10.98 17.12
C ASN A 135 5.96 -9.77 16.48
N VAL A 136 6.33 -9.46 15.22
CA VAL A 136 5.61 -8.47 14.41
C VAL A 136 4.19 -8.97 14.15
N LEU A 137 4.01 -10.27 13.94
CA LEU A 137 2.72 -10.93 13.77
C LEU A 137 2.58 -12.06 14.79
N SER A 138 1.35 -12.42 15.13
CA SER A 138 1.08 -13.66 15.88
C SER A 138 1.31 -14.89 15.01
N GLN A 139 1.45 -16.06 15.62
CA GLN A 139 1.61 -17.31 14.86
C GLN A 139 0.41 -17.57 13.92
N ASP A 140 -0.82 -17.36 14.38
CA ASP A 140 -2.04 -17.51 13.58
C ASP A 140 -2.04 -16.55 12.36
N GLN A 141 -1.55 -15.33 12.54
CA GLN A 141 -1.40 -14.37 11.44
C GLN A 141 -0.31 -14.80 10.46
N CYS A 142 0.79 -15.34 10.94
CA CYS A 142 1.82 -15.92 10.08
C CYS A 142 1.27 -17.08 9.24
N ASP A 143 0.50 -17.99 9.87
CA ASP A 143 -0.09 -19.14 9.18
C ASP A 143 -1.08 -18.69 8.08
N LYS A 144 -1.91 -17.68 8.38
CA LYS A 144 -2.80 -17.04 7.38
C LYS A 144 -2.05 -16.37 6.24
N LEU A 145 -0.95 -15.66 6.52
CA LEU A 145 -0.12 -15.09 5.45
C LEU A 145 0.57 -16.16 4.60
N LEU A 146 0.90 -17.31 5.18
CA LEU A 146 1.40 -18.47 4.41
C LEU A 146 0.31 -19.01 3.46
N GLU A 147 -0.95 -19.04 3.87
CA GLU A 147 -2.05 -19.38 2.96
C GLU A 147 -2.14 -18.39 1.78
N LEU A 148 -2.04 -17.08 2.05
CA LEU A 148 -2.01 -16.07 0.99
C LEU A 148 -0.81 -16.24 0.05
N ALA A 149 0.35 -16.62 0.60
CA ALA A 149 1.57 -16.85 -0.19
C ALA A 149 1.40 -17.99 -1.21
N LYS A 150 0.40 -18.86 -1.08
CA LYS A 150 0.03 -19.87 -2.09
C LYS A 150 -0.44 -19.27 -3.42
N HIS A 151 -0.79 -17.98 -3.43
CA HIS A 151 -1.19 -17.26 -4.63
C HIS A 151 -0.04 -16.46 -5.28
N CYS A 152 1.18 -16.54 -4.72
CA CYS A 152 2.37 -15.94 -5.31
C CYS A 152 2.67 -16.53 -6.69
N LYS A 153 3.19 -15.72 -7.60
CA LYS A 153 3.56 -16.13 -8.96
C LYS A 153 4.91 -15.54 -9.36
N GLU A 154 5.57 -16.18 -10.32
CA GLU A 154 6.75 -15.58 -10.96
C GLU A 154 6.37 -14.27 -11.69
N GLY A 155 7.12 -13.20 -11.44
CA GLY A 155 7.03 -11.98 -12.26
C GLY A 155 5.91 -10.99 -11.88
N ASP A 156 5.38 -11.06 -10.66
CA ASP A 156 4.35 -10.19 -10.07
C ASP A 156 4.83 -8.76 -9.71
N GLY A 157 5.92 -8.30 -10.33
CA GLY A 157 6.52 -6.99 -10.05
C GLY A 157 8.05 -6.96 -10.19
N TYR A 158 8.69 -8.12 -10.23
CA TYR A 158 10.11 -8.23 -10.53
C TYR A 158 10.35 -8.75 -11.94
N GLN A 159 11.05 -7.95 -12.76
CA GLN A 159 11.50 -8.38 -14.10
C GLN A 159 12.53 -9.54 -14.04
N ARG A 160 13.07 -9.84 -12.86
CA ARG A 160 14.09 -10.89 -12.64
C ARG A 160 13.50 -12.03 -11.84
N LYS A 161 13.68 -13.27 -12.34
CA LYS A 161 13.31 -14.52 -11.65
C LYS A 161 14.10 -14.83 -10.36
N ALA A 162 15.12 -14.02 -10.07
CA ALA A 162 16.10 -14.25 -9.03
C ALA A 162 16.76 -12.90 -8.64
N PRO A 163 16.02 -12.00 -7.96
CA PRO A 163 16.49 -10.63 -7.70
C PRO A 163 17.70 -10.57 -6.75
N HIS A 164 17.88 -11.57 -5.89
CA HIS A 164 18.95 -11.58 -4.89
C HIS A 164 20.05 -12.63 -5.13
N THR A 165 19.71 -13.82 -5.64
CA THR A 165 20.70 -14.88 -5.94
C THR A 165 20.20 -15.81 -7.04
N TYR A 166 21.11 -16.28 -7.89
CA TYR A 166 20.81 -17.21 -8.98
C TYR A 166 20.42 -18.62 -8.50
N ASN A 167 20.66 -18.92 -7.21
CA ASN A 167 20.41 -20.21 -6.59
C ASN A 167 19.00 -20.38 -6.01
N GLU A 168 18.15 -19.37 -6.14
CA GLU A 168 16.80 -19.39 -5.58
C GLU A 168 15.76 -19.19 -6.68
N LEU A 169 14.56 -19.72 -6.44
CA LEU A 169 13.32 -19.34 -7.08
C LEU A 169 12.67 -18.23 -6.26
N PHE A 170 11.96 -17.35 -6.95
CA PHE A 170 11.34 -16.19 -6.37
C PHE A 170 9.95 -16.02 -6.97
N GLU A 171 8.94 -16.16 -6.13
CA GLU A 171 7.54 -15.93 -6.46
C GLU A 171 7.01 -14.87 -5.50
N GLY A 172 6.22 -13.93 -6.02
CA GLY A 172 5.69 -12.84 -5.22
C GLY A 172 4.19 -12.67 -5.38
N LEU A 173 3.62 -11.92 -4.43
CA LEU A 173 2.31 -11.30 -4.55
C LEU A 173 2.38 -9.84 -4.06
N ASN A 174 2.10 -8.88 -4.95
CA ASN A 174 1.91 -7.48 -4.56
C ASN A 174 0.51 -7.24 -3.95
N ILE A 175 0.35 -6.12 -3.23
CA ILE A 175 -0.89 -5.79 -2.51
C ILE A 175 -2.08 -5.65 -3.48
N LEU A 176 -1.88 -5.00 -4.63
CA LEU A 176 -2.94 -4.79 -5.60
C LEU A 176 -3.50 -6.11 -6.15
N ASP A 177 -2.61 -7.06 -6.46
CA ASP A 177 -2.99 -8.36 -6.97
C ASP A 177 -3.65 -9.22 -5.89
N ALA A 178 -3.24 -9.11 -4.62
CA ALA A 178 -3.94 -9.73 -3.50
C ALA A 178 -5.38 -9.20 -3.39
N ALA A 179 -5.56 -7.87 -3.46
CA ALA A 179 -6.88 -7.26 -3.39
C ALA A 179 -7.78 -7.61 -4.58
N LYS A 180 -7.24 -7.67 -5.80
CA LYS A 180 -7.95 -8.16 -6.99
C LYS A 180 -8.42 -9.59 -6.82
N LYS A 181 -7.55 -10.48 -6.33
CA LYS A 181 -7.89 -11.88 -6.04
C LYS A 181 -9.00 -11.99 -5.00
N SER A 182 -9.04 -11.10 -4.03
CA SER A 182 -10.15 -11.03 -3.08
C SER A 182 -11.45 -10.59 -3.71
N GLN A 183 -11.43 -9.59 -4.61
CA GLN A 183 -12.61 -9.19 -5.37
C GLN A 183 -13.13 -10.30 -6.29
N GLU A 184 -12.22 -11.07 -6.89
CA GLU A 184 -12.53 -12.22 -7.76
C GLU A 184 -12.99 -13.46 -6.97
N GLY A 185 -12.90 -13.44 -5.63
CA GLY A 185 -13.26 -14.56 -4.76
C GLY A 185 -12.25 -15.70 -4.72
N GLU A 186 -11.03 -15.50 -5.25
CA GLU A 186 -9.95 -16.47 -5.18
C GLU A 186 -9.29 -16.53 -3.79
N VAL A 187 -9.30 -15.41 -3.07
CA VAL A 187 -8.67 -15.22 -1.75
C VAL A 187 -9.70 -14.61 -0.81
N VAL A 188 -9.82 -15.10 0.42
CA VAL A 188 -10.74 -14.46 1.38
C VAL A 188 -10.23 -13.04 1.72
N PRO A 189 -11.10 -12.01 1.72
CA PRO A 189 -10.71 -10.61 1.94
C PRO A 189 -9.81 -10.38 3.16
N GLU A 190 -10.04 -11.12 4.24
CA GLU A 190 -9.30 -11.01 5.49
C GLU A 190 -7.81 -11.32 5.32
N LEU A 191 -7.43 -12.20 4.39
CA LEU A 191 -6.02 -12.50 4.11
C LEU A 191 -5.32 -11.31 3.44
N SER A 192 -5.96 -10.69 2.46
CA SER A 192 -5.45 -9.49 1.80
C SER A 192 -5.39 -8.31 2.78
N GLN A 193 -6.38 -8.19 3.67
CA GLN A 193 -6.41 -7.14 4.69
C GLN A 193 -5.29 -7.36 5.74
N LEU A 194 -5.07 -8.61 6.15
CA LEU A 194 -3.96 -8.99 7.01
C LEU A 194 -2.62 -8.62 6.39
N TYR A 195 -2.44 -8.86 5.09
CA TYR A 195 -1.21 -8.50 4.38
C TYR A 195 -0.94 -6.98 4.38
N VAL A 196 -1.98 -6.16 4.16
CA VAL A 196 -1.87 -4.71 4.24
C VAL A 196 -1.53 -4.25 5.66
N ASN A 197 -2.21 -4.83 6.66
CA ASN A 197 -1.98 -4.51 8.07
C ASN A 197 -0.56 -4.92 8.52
N ALA A 198 -0.07 -6.08 8.11
CA ALA A 198 1.29 -6.54 8.37
C ALA A 198 2.35 -5.60 7.76
N SER A 199 2.09 -5.10 6.55
CA SER A 199 2.96 -4.14 5.85
C SER A 199 3.02 -2.80 6.59
N ARG A 200 1.86 -2.26 7.01
CA ARG A 200 1.78 -1.03 7.82
C ARG A 200 2.48 -1.21 9.17
N ARG A 201 2.26 -2.33 9.84
CA ARG A 201 2.91 -2.63 11.12
C ARG A 201 4.43 -2.70 11.00
N SER A 202 4.93 -3.31 9.93
CA SER A 202 6.37 -3.35 9.65
C SER A 202 6.95 -1.95 9.43
N ARG A 203 6.26 -1.09 8.68
CA ARG A 203 6.62 0.32 8.50
C ARG A 203 6.68 1.05 9.85
N ASP A 204 5.67 0.87 10.69
CA ASP A 204 5.58 1.56 11.97
C ASP A 204 6.68 1.10 12.95
N ALA A 205 7.02 -0.20 12.93
CA ALA A 205 8.16 -0.72 13.67
C ALA A 205 9.48 -0.06 13.24
N ILE A 206 9.73 0.07 11.93
CA ILE A 206 10.91 0.75 11.38
C ILE A 206 10.91 2.23 11.78
N ALA A 207 9.81 2.94 11.54
CA ALA A 207 9.72 4.37 11.79
C ALA A 207 9.98 4.70 13.28
N LYS A 208 9.43 3.89 14.18
CA LYS A 208 9.62 4.00 15.62
C LYS A 208 11.05 3.68 16.04
N GLU A 209 11.62 2.60 15.50
CA GLU A 209 12.95 2.13 15.90
C GLU A 209 14.05 3.13 15.55
N PHE A 210 13.94 3.74 14.37
CA PHE A 210 14.89 4.74 13.88
C PHE A 210 14.50 6.19 14.21
N ASN A 211 13.41 6.38 14.96
CA ASN A 211 12.90 7.70 15.38
C ASN A 211 12.79 8.69 14.19
N LEU A 212 12.19 8.23 13.09
CA LEU A 212 12.09 9.00 11.86
C LEU A 212 11.23 10.27 12.10
N GLN A 213 11.78 11.43 11.71
CA GLN A 213 11.09 12.72 11.85
C GLN A 213 10.12 13.00 10.69
N THR A 214 10.23 12.23 9.61
CA THR A 214 9.38 12.32 8.43
C THR A 214 8.64 10.99 8.23
N PRO A 215 7.44 11.00 7.65
CA PRO A 215 6.73 9.76 7.32
C PRO A 215 7.58 8.85 6.43
N LEU A 216 7.55 7.55 6.71
CA LEU A 216 8.18 6.52 5.90
C LEU A 216 7.19 6.06 4.82
N TYR A 217 7.54 6.25 3.55
CA TYR A 217 6.74 5.81 2.43
C TYR A 217 7.36 4.56 1.81
N PHE A 218 6.54 3.55 1.52
CA PHE A 218 6.95 2.38 0.74
C PHE A 218 6.56 2.59 -0.71
N SER A 219 7.53 2.45 -1.62
CA SER A 219 7.27 2.52 -3.05
C SER A 219 6.59 1.26 -3.59
N TYR A 220 6.79 0.11 -2.92
CA TYR A 220 6.15 -1.16 -3.24
C TYR A 220 6.23 -2.08 -2.02
N THR A 221 5.34 -3.07 -1.94
CA THR A 221 5.40 -4.16 -0.96
C THR A 221 5.09 -5.49 -1.64
N HIS A 222 5.87 -6.51 -1.32
CA HIS A 222 5.74 -7.86 -1.87
C HIS A 222 5.77 -8.91 -0.77
N LEU A 223 4.78 -9.80 -0.78
CA LEU A 223 4.81 -11.06 -0.06
C LEU A 223 5.55 -12.04 -0.95
N VAL A 224 6.63 -12.64 -0.44
CA VAL A 224 7.55 -13.42 -1.28
C VAL A 224 7.67 -14.84 -0.73
N CYS A 225 7.53 -15.82 -1.60
CA CYS A 225 8.04 -17.17 -1.37
C CYS A 225 9.40 -17.33 -2.08
N ARG A 226 10.42 -17.73 -1.31
CA ARG A 226 11.77 -18.01 -1.82
C ARG A 226 12.10 -19.46 -1.53
N THR A 227 12.52 -20.19 -2.57
CA THR A 227 12.93 -21.59 -2.43
C THR A 227 14.27 -21.82 -3.08
N ALA A 228 15.07 -22.72 -2.52
CA ALA A 228 16.35 -23.09 -3.11
C ALA A 228 16.10 -23.94 -4.37
N LYS A 229 16.90 -23.74 -5.42
CA LYS A 229 16.85 -24.62 -6.59
C LYS A 229 17.33 -26.03 -6.25
N ASP A 230 16.75 -27.02 -6.92
CA ASP A 230 17.13 -28.43 -6.79
C ASP A 230 18.65 -28.63 -6.90
N GLY A 231 19.21 -29.38 -5.94
CA GLY A 231 20.64 -29.72 -5.90
C GLY A 231 21.55 -28.67 -5.27
N MET A 232 21.01 -27.55 -4.75
CA MET A 232 21.77 -26.57 -3.97
C MET A 232 21.73 -26.91 -2.47
N PRO A 233 22.80 -26.61 -1.70
CA PRO A 233 22.81 -26.89 -0.26
C PRO A 233 21.73 -26.07 0.45
N HIS A 234 20.69 -26.75 0.90
CA HIS A 234 19.61 -26.18 1.70
C HIS A 234 20.05 -26.03 3.17
N PRO A 235 19.63 -24.98 3.88
CA PRO A 235 19.46 -25.07 5.32
C PRO A 235 18.51 -26.24 5.64
N PRO A 236 18.68 -26.98 6.74
CA PRO A 236 17.90 -28.20 7.05
C PRO A 236 16.38 -27.97 7.29
N LEU A 237 15.87 -26.79 6.96
CA LEU A 237 14.48 -26.36 7.14
C LEU A 237 13.91 -25.71 5.85
N SER A 238 14.44 -26.01 4.66
CA SER A 238 13.86 -25.50 3.40
C SER A 238 12.56 -26.23 3.07
N VAL A 239 11.51 -25.97 3.85
CA VAL A 239 10.14 -26.22 3.47
C VAL A 239 9.87 -25.31 2.28
N HIS A 240 9.43 -25.85 1.14
CA HIS A 240 8.89 -25.02 0.07
C HIS A 240 7.75 -24.23 0.73
N CYS A 241 7.66 -22.90 0.58
CA CYS A 241 6.61 -22.13 1.30
C CYS A 241 5.17 -22.54 0.91
N LEU A 242 5.05 -23.47 -0.03
CA LEU A 242 3.83 -24.00 -0.63
C LEU A 242 3.61 -25.50 -0.33
N ASP A 243 4.54 -26.18 0.36
CA ASP A 243 4.36 -27.58 0.74
C ASP A 243 3.54 -27.66 2.03
N ASP A 244 2.56 -28.57 2.04
CA ASP A 244 1.63 -28.83 3.16
C ASP A 244 2.30 -29.51 4.38
#